data_AF-A0A8C5Z1Q9-F1
#
_entry.id   AF-A0A8C5Z1Q9-F1
#
_cell.length_a   1.000
_cell.length_b   1.000
_cell.length_c   1.000
_cell.angle_alpha   90.00
_cell.angle_beta   90.00
_cell.angle_gamma   90.00
#
_symmetry.space_group_name_H-M   'P 1'
#
loop_
_entity.id
_entity.type
_entity.pdbx_description
1 polymer ?
#
loop_
_entity_poly.entity_id
_entity_poly.type
_entity_poly.pdbx_seq_one_letter_code
_entity_poly.pdbx_strand_id
1 'polypeptide(L)' 'MWFEILPGLGIMGVCLLVPGVATAYIHRFTNGGKEKRVAHFHYQWSLMERDRRISGVNRYYKSKGLENID' A
#
# COMPACT_ATOMS: atom_id res chain seq x y z
N MET A 1 -35.96 4.51 -23.31
CA MET A 1 -36.23 5.02 -21.94
C MET A 1 -34.91 5.53 -21.35
N TRP A 2 -34.91 6.53 -20.46
CA TRP A 2 -33.67 7.21 -20.01
C TRP A 2 -32.64 6.31 -19.28
N PHE A 3 -33.09 5.20 -18.72
CA PHE A 3 -32.26 4.25 -17.96
C PHE A 3 -31.36 3.36 -18.82
N GLU A 4 -31.50 3.37 -20.15
CA GLU A 4 -30.66 2.55 -21.06
C GLU A 4 -29.16 2.93 -20.99
N ILE A 5 -28.84 4.10 -20.43
CA ILE A 5 -27.47 4.57 -20.19
C ILE A 5 -26.84 3.92 -18.94
N LEU A 6 -27.66 3.47 -17.98
CA LEU A 6 -27.20 2.95 -16.68
C LEU A 6 -26.28 1.73 -16.81
N PRO A 7 -26.54 0.73 -17.69
CA PRO A 7 -25.62 -0.40 -17.86
C PRO A 7 -24.24 0.03 -18.35
N GLY A 8 -24.17 0.96 -19.30
CA GLY A 8 -22.90 1.49 -19.82
C GLY A 8 -22.11 2.25 -18.74
N LEU A 9 -22.80 3.09 -17.96
CA LEU A 9 -22.20 3.78 -16.81
C LEU A 9 -21.74 2.79 -15.73
N GLY A 10 -22.49 1.72 -15.49
CA GLY A 10 -22.13 0.67 -14.54
C GLY A 10 -20.83 -0.03 -14.91
N ILE A 11 -20.69 -0.44 -16.18
CA ILE A 11 -19.47 -1.07 -16.69
C ILE A 11 -18.29 -0.11 -16.57
N MET A 12 -18.45 1.14 -17.02
CA MET A 12 -17.41 2.17 -16.91
C MET A 12 -16.99 2.40 -15.45
N GLY A 13 -17.96 2.48 -14.53
CA GLY A 13 -17.69 2.65 -13.10
C GLY A 13 -16.89 1.49 -12.51
N VAL A 14 -17.25 0.25 -12.84
CA VAL A 14 -16.50 -0.94 -12.40
C VAL A 14 -15.07 -0.93 -12.95
N CYS A 15 -14.89 -0.64 -14.23
CA CYS A 15 -13.56 -0.57 -14.85
C CYS A 15 -12.66 0.49 -14.20
N LEU A 16 -13.22 1.61 -13.75
CA LEU A 16 -12.48 2.65 -13.02
C LEU A 16 -12.20 2.28 -11.56
N LEU A 17 -13.09 1.52 -10.93
CA LEU A 17 -12.96 1.11 -9.52
C LEU A 17 -11.93 0.00 -9.33
N VAL A 18 -11.88 -0.98 -10.23
CA VAL A 18 -11.02 -2.18 -10.10
C VAL A 18 -9.55 -1.82 -9.88
N PRO A 19 -8.91 -0.90 -10.62
CA PRO A 19 -7.51 -0.55 -10.40
C PRO A 19 -7.23 0.03 -9.00
N GLY A 20 -8.12 0.89 -8.50
CA GLY A 20 -7.98 1.49 -7.16
C GLY A 20 -8.09 0.46 -6.05
N VAL A 21 -9.07 -0.44 -6.14
CA VAL A 21 -9.24 -1.52 -5.17
C VAL A 21 -8.09 -2.53 -5.25
N ALA A 22 -7.71 -2.93 -6.46
CA ALA A 22 -6.60 -3.86 -6.68
C ALA A 22 -5.29 -3.30 -6.08
N THR A 23 -4.96 -2.05 -6.35
CA THR A 23 -3.73 -1.41 -5.82
C THR A 23 -3.72 -1.33 -4.30
N ALA A 24 -4.86 -1.02 -3.66
CA ALA A 24 -4.97 -1.03 -2.20
C ALA A 24 -4.68 -2.42 -1.60
N TYR A 25 -5.25 -3.48 -2.18
CA TYR A 25 -4.98 -4.86 -1.75
C TYR A 25 -3.53 -5.28 -2.01
N ILE A 26 -2.97 -4.95 -3.17
CA ILE A 26 -1.57 -5.23 -3.51
C ILE A 26 -0.62 -4.52 -2.54
N HIS A 27 -0.88 -3.26 -2.20
CA HIS A 27 -0.08 -2.51 -1.22
C HIS A 27 -0.11 -3.19 0.14
N ARG A 28 -1.31 -3.55 0.64
CA ARG A 28 -1.43 -4.27 1.92
C ARG A 28 -0.72 -5.62 1.90
N PHE A 29 -0.87 -6.39 0.82
CA PHE A 29 -0.22 -7.70 0.69
C PHE A 29 1.31 -7.59 0.69
N THR A 30 1.86 -6.66 -0.07
CA THR A 30 3.32 -6.51 -0.24
C THR A 30 4.02 -5.82 0.95
N ASN A 31 3.28 -5.10 1.79
CA ASN A 31 3.82 -4.32 2.91
C ASN A 31 3.44 -4.88 4.30
N GLY A 32 3.12 -6.18 4.38
CA GLY A 32 2.86 -6.86 5.65
C GLY A 32 1.55 -6.43 6.33
N GLY A 33 0.49 -6.29 5.53
CA GLY A 33 -0.86 -5.90 5.98
C GLY A 33 -1.05 -4.40 6.19
N LYS A 34 -0.04 -3.58 5.88
CA LYS A 34 -0.04 -2.13 6.09
C LYS A 34 -0.04 -1.37 4.77
N GLU A 35 -0.30 -0.08 4.83
CA GLU A 35 -0.14 0.80 3.68
C GLU A 35 1.32 0.88 3.23
N LYS A 36 1.53 1.09 1.92
CA LYS A 36 2.88 1.27 1.36
C LYS A 36 3.49 2.57 1.90
N ARG A 37 4.72 2.51 2.39
CA ARG A 37 5.44 3.71 2.83
C ARG A 37 5.75 4.61 1.64
N VAL A 38 5.36 5.89 1.74
CA VAL A 38 5.64 6.91 0.73
C VAL A 38 6.75 7.81 1.25
N ALA A 39 7.85 7.90 0.49
CA ALA A 39 9.02 8.69 0.83
C ALA A 39 9.15 9.86 -0.16
N HIS A 40 8.36 10.90 0.04
CA HIS A 40 8.44 12.14 -0.75
C HIS A 40 9.72 12.94 -0.43
N PHE A 41 10.21 12.84 0.80
CA PHE A 41 11.40 13.56 1.26
C PHE A 41 12.55 12.62 1.59
N HIS A 42 13.79 13.11 1.43
CA HIS A 42 15.01 12.35 1.76
C HIS A 42 15.03 11.84 3.21
N TYR A 43 14.48 12.60 4.16
CA TYR A 43 14.36 12.16 5.55
C TYR A 43 13.50 10.90 5.69
N GLN A 44 12.37 10.83 4.97
CA GLN A 44 11.47 9.67 4.99
C GLN A 44 12.16 8.43 4.39
N TRP A 45 12.97 8.62 3.35
CA TRP A 45 13.78 7.56 2.75
C TRP A 45 14.87 7.06 3.71
N SER A 46 15.63 7.96 4.34
CA SER A 46 16.66 7.61 5.32
C SER A 46 16.08 6.78 6.48
N LEU A 47 14.89 7.16 6.99
CA LEU A 47 14.18 6.39 8.00
C LEU A 47 13.71 5.02 7.48
N MET A 48 13.23 4.93 6.23
CA MET A 48 12.82 3.66 5.62
C MET A 48 14.00 2.70 5.45
N GLU A 49 15.18 3.21 5.08
CA GLU A 49 16.41 2.42 5.02
C GLU A 49 16.92 2.01 6.39
N ARG A 50 16.75 2.85 7.42
CA ARG A 50 17.01 2.48 8.81
C ARG A 50 16.12 1.30 9.21
N ASP A 51 14.82 1.35 8.91
CA ASP A 51 13.90 0.26 9.23
C ASP A 51 14.25 -1.03 8.46
N ARG A 52 14.66 -0.92 7.19
CA ARG A 52 15.17 -2.06 6.40
C ARG A 52 16.37 -2.72 7.08
N ARG A 53 17.32 -1.92 7.58
CA ARG A 53 18.53 -2.41 8.25
C ARG A 53 18.22 -3.05 9.61
N ILE A 54 17.41 -2.39 10.45
CA ILE A 54 17.03 -2.88 11.78
C ILE A 54 16.16 -4.15 11.69
N SER A 55 15.40 -4.33 10.61
CA SER A 55 14.54 -5.50 10.43
C SER A 55 15.28 -6.85 10.49
N GLY A 56 16.58 -6.88 10.15
CA GLY A 56 17.40 -8.10 10.08
C GLY A 56 17.08 -9.03 8.91
N VAL A 57 15.99 -8.80 8.17
CA VAL A 57 15.52 -9.64 7.05
C VAL A 57 15.43 -8.86 5.73
N ASN A 58 16.09 -7.72 5.65
CA ASN A 58 16.10 -6.84 4.48
C ASN A 58 14.69 -6.41 4.01
N ARG A 59 13.74 -6.23 4.93
CA ARG A 59 12.35 -5.80 4.63
C ARG A 59 11.94 -4.67 5.55
N TYR A 60 11.75 -3.47 5.01
CA TYR A 60 11.43 -2.26 5.80
C TYR A 60 10.09 -2.34 6.55
N TYR A 61 9.12 -3.11 6.07
CA TYR A 61 7.80 -3.18 6.70
C TYR A 61 7.75 -4.11 7.92
N LYS A 62 8.81 -4.89 8.19
CA LYS A 62 8.92 -5.68 9.42
C LYS A 62 9.41 -4.78 10.56
N SER A 63 8.46 -4.24 11.31
CA SER A 63 8.73 -3.41 12.49
C SER A 63 9.33 -4.24 13.62
N LYS A 64 10.21 -3.61 14.39
CA LYS A 64 10.75 -4.09 15.66
C LYS A 64 10.25 -3.16 16.75
N GLY A 65 9.60 -3.70 17.78
CA GLY A 65 9.16 -2.95 18.94
C GLY A 65 10.17 -3.00 20.08
N LEU A 66 9.67 -2.83 21.31
CA LEU A 66 10.48 -2.87 22.53
C LEU A 66 10.97 -4.29 22.85
N GLU A 67 10.44 -5.33 22.19
CA GLU A 67 10.92 -6.70 22.32
C GLU A 67 12.34 -6.92 21.76
N ASN A 68 12.89 -5.94 21.05
CA ASN A 68 14.21 -6.02 20.43
C ASN A 68 15.31 -5.32 21.26
N ILE A 69 14.98 -4.82 22.46
CA ILE A 69 15.93 -4.20 23.40
C ILE A 69 15.95 -5.01 24.70
N ASP A 70 17.12 -5.09 25.34
CA ASP A 70 17.40 -5.80 26.58
C ASP A 70 17.23 -4.94 27.84
#